data_AF-A0Z5K3-F1
#
_entry.id   AF-A0Z5K3-F1
#
_cell.length_a   1.000
_cell.length_b   1.000
_cell.length_c   1.000
_cell.angle_alpha   90.00
_cell.angle_beta   90.00
_cell.angle_gamma   90.00
#
_symmetry.space_group_name_H-M   'P 1'
#
loop_
_entity.id
_entity.type
_entity.pdbx_description
1 polymer ?
#
loop_
_entity_poly.entity_id
_entity_poly.type
_entity_poly.pdbx_seq_one_letter_code
_entity_poly.pdbx_strand_id
1 'polypeptide(L)'
;MILGEQLPRRSLIWLIVCQIAVMVPHLQRVPIWIVVIYLAAALWRLQMYRQRAEMPGKWWRLLLGIAGATLLFTSFGTFIGLEPMVALLLVASALKLLEAIRERDGYLLVFLGFFICVTHFIFTQTLPATLYSVFCTGLLVTALITLNQSPGAGVSNHEPLLALKMMTLAIPMMIVLFFLFPRIGPIWSVPSTSGQGTTGMSDFLRPGAVTKLGRSADVAFRARFAGVIPEKAALYWRGLVFSKLKTYLATLQ
;
A
#
# COMPACT_ATOMS: atom_id res chain seq x y z
N MET A 1 -21.83 34.17 7.87
CA MET A 1 -22.27 32.99 7.09
C MET A 1 -21.24 32.75 6.00
N ILE A 2 -20.14 32.05 6.33
CA ILE A 2 -19.12 31.71 5.32
C ILE A 2 -19.76 30.62 4.46
N LEU A 3 -20.07 30.95 3.21
CA LEU A 3 -20.45 29.98 2.17
C LEU A 3 -19.25 29.03 2.00
N GLY A 4 -19.16 28.02 2.87
CA GLY A 4 -18.21 26.94 2.68
C GLY A 4 -18.66 26.18 1.44
N GLU A 5 -17.92 26.31 0.36
CA GLU A 5 -18.18 25.60 -0.89
C GLU A 5 -18.38 24.11 -0.57
N GLN A 6 -19.60 23.65 -0.90
CA GLN A 6 -20.00 22.27 -0.68
C GLN A 6 -19.32 21.40 -1.72
N LEU A 7 -18.92 20.19 -1.33
CA LEU A 7 -18.26 19.25 -2.24
C LEU A 7 -19.08 19.05 -3.54
N PRO A 8 -18.48 19.30 -4.72
CA PRO A 8 -19.17 19.03 -5.97
C PRO A 8 -19.55 17.56 -6.07
N ARG A 9 -20.78 17.30 -6.54
CA ARG A 9 -21.36 15.95 -6.66
C ARG A 9 -20.47 14.96 -7.41
N ARG A 10 -19.78 15.42 -8.46
CA ARG A 10 -18.91 14.59 -9.28
C ARG A 10 -17.61 14.24 -8.58
N SER A 11 -17.01 15.20 -7.88
CA SER A 11 -15.79 15.01 -7.10
C SER A 11 -16.00 13.97 -6.01
N LEU A 12 -17.20 13.91 -5.42
CA LEU A 12 -17.57 12.88 -4.46
C LEU A 12 -17.54 11.46 -5.05
N ILE A 13 -18.00 11.25 -6.28
CA ILE A 13 -17.94 9.93 -6.95
C ILE A 13 -16.48 9.54 -7.18
N TRP A 14 -15.66 10.45 -7.72
CA TRP A 14 -14.24 10.19 -7.91
C TRP A 14 -13.53 9.91 -6.60
N LEU A 15 -13.85 10.65 -5.52
CA LEU A 15 -13.32 10.38 -4.19
C LEU A 15 -13.66 8.97 -3.71
N ILE A 16 -14.92 8.53 -3.84
CA ILE A 16 -15.32 7.16 -3.46
C ILE A 16 -14.53 6.11 -4.28
N VAL A 17 -14.47 6.29 -5.61
CA VAL A 17 -13.73 5.38 -6.51
C VAL A 17 -12.25 5.32 -6.14
N CYS A 18 -11.63 6.47 -5.87
CA CYS A 18 -10.24 6.55 -5.43
C CYS A 18 -10.01 5.82 -4.12
N GLN A 19 -10.84 6.08 -3.11
CA GLN A 19 -10.72 5.45 -1.80
C GLN A 19 -10.82 3.92 -1.94
N ILE A 20 -11.80 3.42 -2.69
CA ILE A 20 -11.93 1.97 -2.94
C ILE A 20 -10.70 1.42 -3.66
N ALA A 21 -10.24 2.06 -4.73
CA ALA A 21 -9.07 1.60 -5.50
C ALA A 21 -7.81 1.55 -4.64
N VAL A 22 -7.56 2.58 -3.84
CA VAL A 22 -6.39 2.67 -2.97
C VAL A 22 -6.42 1.65 -1.84
N MET A 23 -7.59 1.16 -1.44
CA MET A 23 -7.75 0.10 -0.43
C MET A 23 -7.42 -1.31 -0.95
N VAL A 24 -7.62 -1.59 -2.25
CA VAL A 24 -7.46 -2.94 -2.82
C VAL A 24 -6.10 -3.60 -2.52
N PRO A 25 -4.94 -2.91 -2.64
CA PRO A 25 -3.64 -3.53 -2.39
C PRO A 25 -3.43 -3.95 -0.93
N HIS A 26 -4.22 -3.40 0.00
CA HIS A 26 -4.11 -3.66 1.43
C HIS A 26 -5.00 -4.82 1.90
N LEU A 27 -5.89 -5.34 1.05
CA LEU A 27 -6.87 -6.39 1.39
C LEU A 27 -6.23 -7.65 2.01
N GLN A 28 -5.02 -8.00 1.59
CA GLN A 28 -4.32 -9.20 2.07
C GLN A 28 -3.57 -8.98 3.39
N ARG A 29 -3.42 -7.73 3.84
CA ARG A 29 -2.58 -7.37 4.99
C ARG A 29 -3.39 -6.90 6.18
N VAL A 30 -4.52 -6.25 5.91
CA VAL A 30 -5.39 -5.78 6.99
C VAL A 30 -6.37 -6.85 7.43
N PRO A 31 -6.74 -6.87 8.73
CA PRO A 31 -7.87 -7.64 9.19
C PRO A 31 -9.13 -7.35 8.37
N ILE A 32 -9.92 -8.39 8.09
CA ILE A 32 -11.11 -8.31 7.24
C ILE A 32 -12.12 -7.26 7.73
N TRP A 33 -12.18 -7.02 9.04
CA TRP A 33 -13.10 -6.05 9.63
C TRP A 33 -12.80 -4.61 9.17
N ILE A 34 -11.53 -4.27 8.88
CA ILE A 34 -11.16 -2.96 8.34
C ILE A 34 -11.72 -2.80 6.93
N VAL A 35 -11.63 -3.85 6.11
CA VAL A 35 -12.22 -3.88 4.77
C VAL A 35 -13.73 -3.65 4.84
N VAL A 36 -14.40 -4.32 5.78
CA VAL A 36 -15.85 -4.17 5.99
C VAL A 36 -16.20 -2.73 6.36
N ILE A 37 -15.50 -2.11 7.32
CA ILE A 37 -15.74 -0.72 7.71
C ILE A 37 -15.50 0.24 6.55
N TYR A 38 -14.42 0.02 5.79
CA TYR A 38 -14.06 0.86 4.66
C TYR A 38 -15.12 0.81 3.54
N LEU A 39 -15.56 -0.40 3.18
CA LEU A 39 -16.63 -0.58 2.19
C LEU A 39 -17.97 -0.06 2.69
N ALA A 40 -18.30 -0.29 3.96
CA ALA A 40 -19.51 0.25 4.58
C ALA A 40 -19.51 1.80 4.56
N ALA A 41 -18.38 2.43 4.85
CA ALA A 41 -18.21 3.88 4.78
C ALA A 41 -18.43 4.41 3.36
N ALA A 42 -17.81 3.76 2.36
CA ALA A 42 -17.98 4.11 0.95
C ALA A 42 -19.42 3.92 0.46
N LEU A 43 -20.07 2.80 0.82
CA LEU A 43 -21.45 2.52 0.47
C LEU A 43 -22.42 3.50 1.14
N TRP A 44 -22.23 3.80 2.42
CA TRP A 44 -23.05 4.78 3.13
C TRP A 44 -22.94 6.15 2.46
N ARG A 45 -21.72 6.55 2.10
CA ARG A 45 -21.49 7.80 1.39
C ARG A 45 -22.17 7.82 0.01
N LEU A 46 -22.17 6.70 -0.70
CA LEU A 46 -22.90 6.53 -1.94
C LEU A 46 -24.43 6.62 -1.73
N GLN A 47 -24.97 6.09 -0.64
CA GLN A 47 -26.40 6.21 -0.31
C GLN A 47 -26.78 7.65 0.04
N MET A 48 -25.92 8.39 0.74
CA MET A 48 -26.09 9.82 0.98
C MET A 48 -26.12 10.61 -0.34
N TYR A 49 -25.24 10.27 -1.29
CA TYR A 49 -25.27 10.84 -2.64
C TYR A 49 -26.60 10.57 -3.37
N ARG A 50 -27.19 9.40 -3.17
CA ARG A 50 -28.51 9.02 -3.71
C ARG A 50 -29.69 9.61 -2.93
N GLN A 51 -29.44 10.47 -1.93
CA GLN A 51 -30.45 11.05 -1.03
C GLN A 51 -31.28 9.99 -0.26
N ARG A 52 -30.72 8.78 -0.08
CA ARG A 52 -31.38 7.67 0.63
C ARG A 52 -30.96 7.52 2.08
N ALA A 53 -29.95 8.27 2.51
CA ALA A 53 -29.41 8.21 3.87
C ALA A 53 -29.01 9.61 4.35
N GLU A 54 -29.27 9.89 5.63
CA GLU A 54 -28.83 11.12 6.28
C GLU A 54 -27.40 11.02 6.81
N MET A 55 -26.83 12.17 7.16
CA MET A 55 -25.47 12.23 7.67
C MET A 55 -25.40 11.60 9.07
N PRO A 56 -24.52 10.62 9.31
CA PRO A 56 -24.43 9.98 10.61
C PRO A 56 -24.06 11.01 11.68
N GLY A 57 -24.79 10.98 12.79
CA GLY A 57 -24.58 11.87 13.93
C GLY A 57 -23.12 11.88 14.38
N LYS A 58 -22.63 13.03 14.85
CA LYS A 58 -21.24 13.20 15.31
C LYS A 58 -20.82 12.14 16.34
N TRP A 59 -21.75 11.76 17.21
CA TRP A 59 -21.56 10.73 18.22
C TRP A 59 -21.28 9.34 17.63
N TRP A 60 -21.98 8.96 16.56
CA TRP A 60 -21.78 7.63 15.94
C TRP A 60 -20.42 7.54 15.26
N ARG A 61 -19.97 8.63 14.65
CA ARG A 61 -18.63 8.72 14.05
C ARG A 61 -17.54 8.63 15.11
N LEU A 62 -17.73 9.31 16.25
CA LEU A 62 -16.81 9.21 17.38
C LEU A 62 -16.75 7.79 17.95
N LEU A 63 -17.91 7.15 18.14
CA LEU A 63 -17.99 5.77 18.60
C LEU A 63 -17.31 4.80 17.63
N LEU A 64 -17.52 4.94 16.31
CA LEU A 64 -16.83 4.14 15.30
C LEU A 64 -15.31 4.35 15.33
N GLY A 65 -14.86 5.58 15.57
CA GLY A 65 -13.44 5.90 15.74
C GLY A 65 -12.82 5.23 16.97
N ILE A 66 -13.47 5.34 18.12
CA ILE A 66 -13.02 4.70 19.36
C ILE A 66 -13.05 3.18 19.20
N ALA A 67 -14.14 2.62 18.67
CA ALA A 67 -14.28 1.20 18.40
C ALA A 67 -13.18 0.69 17.46
N GLY A 68 -12.93 1.41 16.36
CA GLY A 68 -11.85 1.09 15.42
C GLY A 68 -10.47 1.10 16.08
N ALA A 69 -10.16 2.11 16.90
CA ALA A 69 -8.90 2.17 17.63
C ALA A 69 -8.75 1.03 18.65
N THR A 70 -9.81 0.71 19.39
CA THR A 70 -9.80 -0.42 20.33
C THR A 70 -9.64 -1.76 19.60
N LEU A 71 -10.32 -1.94 18.47
CA LEU A 71 -10.27 -3.18 17.72
C LEU A 71 -8.91 -3.39 17.05
N LEU A 72 -8.25 -2.30 16.62
CA LEU A 72 -6.85 -2.32 16.16
C LEU A 72 -5.92 -2.79 17.27
N PHE A 73 -6.06 -2.23 18.47
CA PHE A 73 -5.23 -2.63 19.60
C PHE A 73 -5.40 -4.13 19.90
N THR A 74 -6.64 -4.64 19.87
CA THR A 74 -6.88 -6.08 20.07
C THR A 74 -6.40 -6.96 18.92
N SER A 75 -6.39 -6.45 17.68
CA SER A 75 -5.99 -7.22 16.49
C SER A 75 -4.47 -7.33 16.37
N PHE A 76 -3.74 -6.26 16.69
CA PHE A 76 -2.29 -6.20 16.51
C PHE A 76 -1.50 -6.32 17.83
N GLY A 77 -2.14 -6.14 18.98
CA GLY A 77 -1.51 -6.16 20.31
C GLY A 77 -0.59 -4.96 20.60
N THR A 78 -0.26 -4.16 19.60
CA THR A 78 0.61 -2.98 19.69
C THR A 78 0.23 -1.94 18.65
N PHE A 79 0.48 -0.67 18.96
CA PHE A 79 0.48 0.41 17.97
C PHE A 79 1.87 0.63 17.35
N ILE A 80 2.91 0.02 17.91
CA ILE A 80 4.28 0.17 17.44
C ILE A 80 4.52 -0.84 16.32
N GLY A 81 4.42 -0.38 15.08
CA GLY A 81 4.67 -1.18 13.88
C GLY A 81 4.12 -0.53 12.62
N LEU A 82 4.61 -0.96 11.47
CA LEU A 82 4.13 -0.45 10.18
C LEU A 82 2.69 -0.90 9.89
N GLU A 83 2.37 -2.17 10.15
CA GLU A 83 1.04 -2.73 9.87
C GLU A 83 -0.09 -2.05 10.68
N PRO A 84 0.02 -1.86 12.02
CA PRO A 84 -0.98 -1.13 12.79
C PRO A 84 -1.16 0.32 12.33
N MET A 85 -0.08 0.98 11.92
CA MET A 85 -0.11 2.38 11.46
C MET A 85 -0.84 2.54 10.12
N VAL A 86 -0.61 1.61 9.19
CA VAL A 86 -1.35 1.58 7.92
C VAL A 86 -2.82 1.24 8.17
N ALA A 87 -3.11 0.31 9.07
CA ALA A 87 -4.46 -0.04 9.46
C ALA A 87 -5.21 1.15 10.12
N LEU A 88 -4.55 1.90 11.01
CA LEU A 88 -5.06 3.14 11.59
C LEU A 88 -5.40 4.18 10.51
N LEU A 89 -4.49 4.36 9.54
CA LEU A 89 -4.68 5.28 8.42
C LEU A 89 -5.88 4.89 7.54
N LEU A 90 -6.08 3.59 7.29
CA LEU A 90 -7.23 3.09 6.55
C LEU A 90 -8.55 3.30 7.29
N VAL A 91 -8.58 3.09 8.61
CA VAL A 91 -9.75 3.40 9.43
C VAL A 91 -10.01 4.91 9.46
N ALA A 92 -8.96 5.72 9.65
CA ALA A 92 -9.07 7.17 9.65
C ALA A 92 -9.59 7.71 8.31
N SER A 93 -9.12 7.17 7.18
CA SER A 93 -9.62 7.53 5.85
C SER A 93 -11.07 7.15 5.63
N ALA A 94 -11.49 5.95 6.07
CA ALA A 94 -12.90 5.53 6.02
C ALA A 94 -13.82 6.48 6.82
N LEU A 95 -13.41 6.84 8.04
CA LEU A 95 -14.18 7.78 8.87
C LEU A 95 -14.18 9.19 8.26
N LYS A 96 -13.05 9.63 7.73
CA LYS A 96 -12.94 10.93 7.05
C LYS A 96 -13.83 10.98 5.81
N LEU A 97 -14.01 9.86 5.11
CA LEU A 97 -14.91 9.76 3.95
C LEU A 97 -16.37 9.98 4.35
N LEU A 98 -16.78 9.46 5.50
CA LEU A 98 -18.13 9.69 6.05
C LEU A 98 -18.34 11.15 6.49
N GLU A 99 -17.31 11.79 7.03
CA GLU A 99 -17.37 13.16 7.54
C GLU A 99 -17.18 14.24 6.46
N ALA A 100 -16.71 13.89 5.26
CA ALA A 100 -16.40 14.88 4.25
C ALA A 100 -17.65 15.69 3.83
N ILE A 101 -17.67 17.00 4.06
CA ILE A 101 -18.77 17.88 3.63
C ILE A 101 -18.22 19.02 2.77
N ARG A 102 -17.09 19.58 3.19
CA ARG A 102 -16.48 20.76 2.59
C ARG A 102 -15.42 20.33 1.59
N GLU A 103 -15.10 21.18 0.62
CA GLU A 103 -14.01 20.92 -0.33
C GLU A 103 -12.67 20.61 0.34
N ARG A 104 -12.39 21.31 1.46
CA ARG A 104 -11.22 21.04 2.31
C ARG A 104 -11.12 19.58 2.75
N ASP A 105 -12.25 18.93 3.02
CA ASP A 105 -12.27 17.51 3.37
C ASP A 105 -11.97 16.63 2.16
N GLY A 106 -12.39 17.05 0.96
CA GLY A 106 -12.03 16.40 -0.31
C GLY A 106 -10.53 16.41 -0.54
N TYR A 107 -9.87 17.55 -0.37
CA TYR A 107 -8.41 17.66 -0.45
C TYR A 107 -7.72 16.73 0.55
N LEU A 108 -8.19 16.71 1.81
CA LEU A 108 -7.66 15.82 2.83
C LEU A 108 -7.78 14.35 2.42
N LEU A 109 -8.92 13.92 1.86
CA LEU A 109 -9.09 12.54 1.38
C LEU A 109 -8.17 12.19 0.22
N VAL A 110 -7.92 13.12 -0.71
CA VAL A 110 -6.97 12.91 -1.81
C VAL A 110 -5.55 12.73 -1.26
N PHE A 111 -5.11 13.59 -0.35
CA PHE A 111 -3.78 13.47 0.28
C PHE A 111 -3.64 12.19 1.09
N LEU A 112 -4.69 11.79 1.80
CA LEU A 112 -4.73 10.52 2.52
C LEU A 112 -4.61 9.34 1.55
N GLY A 113 -5.29 9.40 0.41
CA GLY A 113 -5.16 8.43 -0.68
C GLY A 113 -3.74 8.35 -1.24
N PHE A 114 -3.07 9.48 -1.49
CA PHE A 114 -1.67 9.48 -1.90
C PHE A 114 -0.76 8.84 -0.85
N PHE A 115 -0.99 9.15 0.43
CA PHE A 115 -0.21 8.56 1.51
C PHE A 115 -0.44 7.04 1.59
N ILE A 116 -1.69 6.56 1.49
CA ILE A 116 -1.99 5.11 1.46
C ILE A 116 -1.32 4.43 0.25
N CYS A 117 -1.29 5.06 -0.94
CA CYS A 117 -0.52 4.57 -2.08
C CYS A 117 0.98 4.42 -1.76
N VAL A 118 1.58 5.41 -1.09
CA VAL A 118 2.99 5.34 -0.67
C VAL A 118 3.21 4.19 0.31
N THR A 119 2.30 3.99 1.28
CA THR A 119 2.43 2.88 2.24
C THR A 119 2.43 1.51 1.57
N HIS A 120 1.81 1.36 0.40
CA HIS A 120 1.83 0.10 -0.33
C HIS A 120 3.26 -0.32 -0.74
N PHE A 121 4.09 0.65 -1.14
CA PHE A 121 5.50 0.43 -1.54
C PHE A 121 6.44 0.10 -0.38
N ILE A 122 6.01 0.26 0.87
CA ILE A 122 6.76 -0.19 2.05
C ILE A 122 6.86 -1.73 2.06
N PHE A 123 5.85 -2.41 1.55
CA PHE A 123 5.73 -3.87 1.65
C PHE A 123 5.94 -4.59 0.31
N THR A 124 5.51 -4.00 -0.81
CA THR A 124 5.62 -4.63 -2.13
C THR A 124 6.27 -3.69 -3.14
N GLN A 125 7.39 -4.12 -3.70
CA GLN A 125 8.16 -3.40 -4.73
C GLN A 125 8.22 -4.21 -6.04
N THR A 126 7.07 -4.69 -6.51
CA THR A 126 6.96 -5.45 -7.76
C THR A 126 6.41 -4.59 -8.90
N LEU A 127 6.69 -4.98 -10.14
CA LEU A 127 6.23 -4.24 -11.31
C LEU A 127 4.68 -4.11 -11.37
N PRO A 128 3.88 -5.16 -11.08
CA PRO A 128 2.42 -5.02 -11.00
C PRO A 128 1.95 -4.03 -9.92
N ALA A 129 2.62 -4.01 -8.76
CA ALA A 129 2.32 -3.07 -7.69
C ALA A 129 2.58 -1.61 -8.13
N THR A 130 3.66 -1.38 -8.88
CA THR A 130 3.96 -0.07 -9.47
C THR A 130 2.89 0.37 -10.46
N LEU A 131 2.51 -0.50 -11.41
CA LEU A 131 1.47 -0.18 -12.39
C LEU A 131 0.13 0.15 -11.73
N TYR A 132 -0.26 -0.64 -10.71
CA TYR A 132 -1.48 -0.40 -9.96
C TYR A 132 -1.44 0.92 -9.18
N SER A 133 -0.28 1.26 -8.61
CA SER A 133 -0.11 2.51 -7.86
C SER A 133 -0.12 3.73 -8.79
N VAL A 134 0.42 3.62 -10.01
CA VAL A 134 0.29 4.65 -11.06
C VAL A 134 -1.16 4.84 -11.46
N PHE A 135 -1.93 3.76 -11.64
CA PHE A 135 -3.36 3.82 -11.88
C PHE A 135 -4.12 4.55 -10.75
N CYS A 136 -3.86 4.19 -9.49
CA CYS A 136 -4.47 4.86 -8.33
C CYS A 136 -4.08 6.34 -8.24
N THR A 137 -2.82 6.66 -8.56
CA THR A 137 -2.34 8.06 -8.62
C THR A 137 -3.12 8.84 -9.67
N GLY A 138 -3.36 8.28 -10.85
CA GLY A 138 -4.18 8.91 -11.88
C GLY A 138 -5.63 9.15 -11.46
N LEU A 139 -6.23 8.20 -10.75
CA LEU A 139 -7.55 8.41 -10.14
C LEU A 139 -7.54 9.58 -9.15
N LEU A 140 -6.54 9.64 -8.26
CA LEU A 140 -6.39 10.72 -7.26
C LEU A 140 -6.16 12.08 -7.91
N VAL A 141 -5.35 12.16 -8.98
CA VAL A 141 -5.18 13.39 -9.77
C VAL A 141 -6.51 13.77 -10.44
N THR A 142 -7.27 12.81 -10.97
CA THR A 142 -8.59 13.07 -11.55
C THR A 142 -9.55 13.63 -10.50
N ALA A 143 -9.57 13.08 -9.29
CA ALA A 143 -10.35 13.60 -8.19
C ALA A 143 -9.93 15.04 -7.82
N LEU A 144 -8.62 15.31 -7.79
CA LEU A 144 -8.08 16.64 -7.51
C LEU A 144 -8.48 17.67 -8.57
N ILE A 145 -8.44 17.29 -9.86
CA ILE A 145 -8.91 18.14 -10.96
C ILE A 145 -10.38 18.47 -10.76
N THR A 146 -11.22 17.46 -10.46
CA THR A 146 -12.66 17.69 -10.26
C THR A 146 -12.98 18.53 -9.03
N LEU A 147 -12.12 18.52 -8.00
CA LEU A 147 -12.24 19.40 -6.83
C LEU A 147 -11.87 20.86 -7.14
N ASN A 148 -11.07 21.11 -8.18
CA ASN A 148 -10.64 22.46 -8.58
C ASN A 148 -11.45 23.05 -9.74
N GLN A 149 -12.42 22.32 -10.27
CA GLN A 149 -13.31 22.84 -11.33
C GLN A 149 -14.33 23.79 -10.73
N SER A 150 -14.48 24.97 -11.34
CA SER A 150 -15.46 25.97 -10.90
C SER A 150 -16.89 25.42 -10.86
N PRO A 151 -17.71 25.80 -9.86
CA PRO A 151 -19.11 25.44 -9.80
C PRO A 151 -19.84 25.91 -11.08
N GLY A 152 -20.28 24.96 -11.92
CA GLY A 152 -20.97 25.26 -13.18
C GLY A 152 -20.17 24.99 -14.47
N ALA A 153 -18.92 24.53 -14.38
CA ALA A 153 -18.23 23.96 -15.54
C ALA A 153 -19.06 22.77 -16.09
N GLY A 154 -19.35 22.81 -17.40
CA GLY A 154 -20.17 21.78 -18.06
C GLY A 154 -19.61 20.37 -17.87
N VAL A 155 -20.50 19.38 -17.88
CA VAL A 155 -20.13 17.97 -17.73
C VAL A 155 -19.29 17.54 -18.93
N SER A 156 -17.97 17.42 -18.75
CA SER A 156 -17.06 16.91 -19.77
C SER A 156 -16.41 15.64 -19.26
N ASN A 157 -16.30 14.56 -20.03
CA ASN A 157 -15.61 13.32 -19.60
C ASN A 157 -14.08 13.39 -19.76
N HIS A 158 -13.52 14.60 -19.81
CA HIS A 158 -12.12 14.82 -20.20
C HIS A 158 -11.15 14.90 -19.02
N GLU A 159 -11.62 14.89 -17.77
CA GLU A 159 -10.78 14.94 -16.56
C GLU A 159 -9.77 13.80 -16.46
N PRO A 160 -10.13 12.52 -16.70
CA PRO A 160 -9.12 11.45 -16.67
C PRO A 160 -8.06 11.64 -17.76
N LEU A 161 -8.43 12.19 -18.92
CA LEU A 161 -7.48 12.48 -20.00
C LEU A 161 -6.57 13.66 -19.62
N LEU A 162 -7.09 14.68 -18.94
CA LEU A 162 -6.31 15.77 -18.39
C LEU A 162 -5.34 15.27 -17.31
N ALA A 163 -5.80 14.41 -16.39
CA ALA A 163 -4.95 13.78 -15.38
C ALA A 163 -3.81 13.00 -16.04
N LEU A 164 -4.10 12.22 -17.07
CA LEU A 164 -3.09 11.49 -17.84
C LEU A 164 -2.09 12.44 -18.48
N LYS A 165 -2.55 13.53 -19.13
CA LYS A 165 -1.68 14.54 -19.72
C LYS A 165 -0.76 15.19 -18.68
N MET A 166 -1.29 15.53 -17.50
CA MET A 166 -0.50 16.10 -16.40
C MET A 166 0.54 15.11 -15.87
N MET A 167 0.16 13.84 -15.71
CA MET A 167 1.09 12.78 -15.31
C MET A 167 2.20 12.58 -16.34
N THR A 168 1.88 12.59 -17.63
CA THR A 168 2.88 12.49 -18.70
C THR A 168 3.84 13.67 -18.68
N LEU A 169 3.35 14.90 -18.43
CA LEU A 169 4.19 16.08 -18.29
C LEU A 169 5.07 16.05 -17.02
N ALA A 170 4.70 15.26 -16.01
CA ALA A 170 5.50 15.06 -14.81
C ALA A 170 6.64 14.02 -15.00
N ILE A 171 6.61 13.21 -16.06
CA ILE A 171 7.64 12.18 -16.34
C ILE A 171 9.05 12.78 -16.47
N PRO A 172 9.28 13.87 -17.23
CA PRO A 172 10.60 14.49 -17.31
C PRO A 172 11.13 14.92 -15.94
N MET A 173 10.27 15.51 -15.10
CA MET A 173 10.64 15.90 -13.74
C MET A 173 10.98 14.68 -12.88
N MET A 174 10.20 13.60 -13.01
CA MET A 174 10.48 12.32 -12.34
C MET A 174 11.85 11.76 -12.75
N ILE A 175 12.22 11.82 -14.03
CA ILE A 175 13.52 11.34 -14.52
C ILE A 175 14.65 12.18 -13.91
N VAL A 176 14.52 13.50 -13.90
CA VAL A 176 15.52 14.39 -13.28
C VAL A 176 15.68 14.05 -11.79
N LEU A 177 14.57 13.94 -11.05
CA LEU A 177 14.59 13.58 -9.63
C LEU A 177 15.18 12.19 -9.40
N PHE A 178 14.92 11.23 -10.28
CA PHE A 178 15.43 9.87 -10.19
C PHE A 178 16.96 9.80 -10.31
N PHE A 179 17.57 10.63 -11.16
CA PHE A 179 19.03 10.70 -11.29
C PHE A 179 19.68 11.58 -10.21
N LEU A 180 18.98 12.63 -9.76
CA LEU A 180 19.51 13.55 -8.75
C LEU A 180 19.44 12.98 -7.33
N PHE A 181 18.39 12.22 -6.99
CA PHE A 181 18.25 11.66 -5.66
C PHE A 181 19.13 10.41 -5.50
N PRO A 182 20.09 10.41 -4.57
CA PRO A 182 20.81 9.19 -4.22
C PRO A 182 19.79 8.18 -3.68
N ARG A 183 19.90 6.93 -4.11
CA ARG A 183 19.10 5.82 -3.56
C ARG A 183 19.67 5.44 -2.19
N ILE A 184 19.46 6.31 -1.21
CA ILE A 184 19.84 6.06 0.17
C ILE A 184 18.91 4.94 0.68
N GLY A 185 19.49 3.91 1.30
CA GLY A 185 18.70 2.88 1.96
C GLY A 185 17.83 3.46 3.08
N PRO A 186 16.85 2.69 3.61
CA PRO A 186 16.01 3.16 4.71
C PRO A 186 16.89 3.63 5.88
N ILE A 187 16.79 4.92 6.24
CA ILE A 187 17.48 5.48 7.42
C ILE A 187 16.81 5.09 8.74
N TRP A 188 15.68 4.39 8.65
CA TRP A 188 14.92 3.77 9.74
C TRP A 188 14.79 2.28 9.43
N SER A 189 15.33 1.44 10.30
CA SER A 189 15.08 -0.01 10.29
C SER A 189 13.89 -0.31 11.20
N VAL A 190 12.77 -0.72 10.61
CA VAL A 190 11.69 -1.35 11.37
C VAL A 190 11.94 -2.85 11.33
N PRO A 191 12.01 -3.55 12.47
CA PRO A 191 12.11 -5.01 12.49
C PRO A 191 10.89 -5.59 11.77
N SER A 192 11.05 -6.00 10.51
CA SER A 192 9.99 -6.68 9.80
C SER A 192 9.98 -8.13 10.27
N THR A 193 8.84 -8.56 10.84
CA THR A 193 8.60 -9.98 11.20
C THR A 193 8.28 -10.82 9.95
N SER A 194 8.41 -10.25 8.75
CA SER A 194 8.44 -11.03 7.52
C SER A 194 9.80 -11.71 7.44
N GLY A 195 9.81 -13.05 7.55
CA GLY A 195 10.96 -13.92 7.27
C GLY A 195 11.42 -13.85 5.81
N GLN A 196 11.70 -12.65 5.31
CA GLN A 196 12.66 -12.44 4.24
C GLN A 196 14.02 -12.81 4.83
N GLY A 197 14.26 -14.12 4.83
CA GLY A 197 15.57 -14.66 5.02
C GLY A 197 16.51 -13.90 4.12
N THR A 198 17.59 -13.42 4.73
CA THR A 198 18.88 -13.38 4.06
C THR A 198 18.93 -14.54 3.06
N THR A 199 19.15 -14.24 1.79
CA THR A 199 19.32 -15.23 0.72
C THR A 199 20.43 -16.18 1.15
N GLY A 200 20.03 -17.32 1.73
CA GLY A 200 20.89 -18.19 2.50
C GLY A 200 20.31 -19.60 2.54
N MET A 201 21.12 -20.56 2.97
CA MET A 201 20.73 -21.96 2.97
C MET A 201 19.74 -22.23 4.12
N SER A 202 18.56 -22.76 3.81
CA SER A 202 17.54 -23.10 4.80
C SER A 202 17.89 -24.39 5.58
N ASP A 203 17.37 -24.53 6.80
CA ASP A 203 17.51 -25.73 7.65
C ASP A 203 16.82 -26.99 7.09
N PHE A 204 16.16 -26.88 5.94
CA PHE A 204 15.59 -27.99 5.20
C PHE A 204 15.91 -27.86 3.72
N LEU A 205 16.20 -28.99 3.05
CA LEU A 205 16.42 -29.06 1.60
C LEU A 205 15.22 -29.74 0.93
N ARG A 206 14.65 -29.09 -0.09
CA ARG A 206 13.63 -29.68 -0.97
C ARG A 206 14.18 -29.78 -2.41
N PRO A 207 13.78 -30.80 -3.19
CA PRO A 207 14.07 -30.83 -4.61
C PRO A 207 13.66 -29.49 -5.27
N GLY A 208 14.57 -28.85 -5.98
CA GLY A 208 14.36 -27.55 -6.63
C GLY A 208 14.66 -26.30 -5.77
N ALA A 209 14.86 -26.41 -4.45
CA ALA A 209 15.12 -25.26 -3.58
C ALA A 209 16.44 -24.53 -3.89
N VAL A 210 17.44 -25.27 -4.38
CA VAL A 210 18.78 -24.73 -4.72
C VAL A 210 18.76 -23.81 -5.96
N THR A 211 17.72 -23.91 -6.80
CA THR A 211 17.60 -23.08 -8.01
C THR A 211 17.44 -21.59 -7.72
N LYS A 212 16.85 -21.23 -6.57
CA LYS A 212 16.72 -19.84 -6.14
C LYS A 212 18.06 -19.25 -5.67
N LEU A 213 18.88 -20.05 -5.00
CA LEU A 213 20.23 -19.67 -4.54
C LEU A 213 21.17 -19.42 -5.73
N GLY A 214 21.14 -20.25 -6.77
CA GLY A 214 21.97 -20.07 -7.96
C GLY A 214 21.64 -18.82 -8.80
N ARG A 215 20.51 -18.14 -8.53
CA ARG A 215 20.11 -16.90 -9.21
C ARG A 215 20.42 -15.64 -8.42
N SER A 216 20.86 -15.76 -7.17
CA SER A 216 21.29 -14.60 -6.38
C SER A 216 22.77 -14.29 -6.66
N ALA A 217 23.07 -13.01 -6.86
CA ALA A 217 24.43 -12.49 -6.96
C ALA A 217 24.95 -11.92 -5.62
N ASP A 218 24.22 -12.16 -4.52
CA ASP A 218 24.60 -11.67 -3.19
C ASP A 218 25.88 -12.35 -2.69
N VAL A 219 26.72 -11.59 -2.00
CA VAL A 219 27.98 -12.12 -1.47
C VAL A 219 27.71 -13.04 -0.28
N ALA A 220 28.00 -14.33 -0.42
CA ALA A 220 27.89 -15.30 0.67
C ALA A 220 29.00 -15.11 1.72
N PHE A 221 30.26 -15.09 1.29
CA PHE A 221 31.42 -14.80 2.12
C PHE A 221 32.62 -14.42 1.23
N ARG A 222 33.68 -13.90 1.85
CA ARG A 222 34.98 -13.65 1.21
C ARG A 222 36.05 -14.45 1.95
N ALA A 223 36.94 -15.12 1.22
CA ALA A 223 38.06 -15.86 1.80
C ALA A 223 39.39 -15.34 1.24
N ARG A 224 40.41 -15.30 2.11
CA ARG A 224 41.79 -14.99 1.74
C ARG A 224 42.66 -16.18 2.12
N PHE A 225 43.44 -16.67 1.17
CA PHE A 225 44.42 -17.74 1.42
C PHE A 225 45.75 -17.10 1.83
N ALA A 226 46.43 -17.71 2.80
CA ALA A 226 47.76 -17.27 3.22
C ALA A 226 48.85 -17.63 2.19
N GLY A 227 48.59 -18.62 1.33
CA GLY A 227 49.50 -19.11 0.29
C GLY A 227 48.83 -19.22 -1.07
N VAL A 228 49.30 -20.18 -1.89
CA VAL A 228 48.76 -20.43 -3.24
C VAL A 228 47.29 -20.87 -3.14
N ILE A 229 46.44 -20.33 -4.02
CA ILE A 229 45.03 -20.67 -4.09
C ILE A 229 44.88 -22.13 -4.55
N PRO A 230 44.17 -23.00 -3.81
CA PRO A 230 43.95 -24.38 -4.21
C PRO A 230 43.24 -24.50 -5.57
N GLU A 231 43.41 -25.64 -6.24
CA GLU A 231 42.68 -25.93 -7.47
C GLU A 231 41.16 -25.87 -7.28
N LYS A 232 40.42 -25.49 -8.32
CA LYS A 232 38.97 -25.27 -8.25
C LYS A 232 38.20 -26.48 -7.68
N ALA A 233 38.68 -27.70 -7.96
CA ALA A 233 38.06 -28.92 -7.45
C ALA A 233 38.15 -29.06 -5.91
N ALA A 234 39.17 -28.46 -5.29
CA ALA A 234 39.37 -28.47 -3.85
C ALA A 234 38.61 -27.34 -3.13
N LEU A 235 38.03 -26.39 -3.86
CA LEU A 235 37.26 -25.26 -3.30
C LEU A 235 35.81 -25.67 -2.95
N TYR A 236 35.66 -26.80 -2.25
CA TYR A 236 34.37 -27.24 -1.71
C TYR A 236 34.14 -26.63 -0.32
N TRP A 237 33.29 -25.60 -0.27
CA TRP A 237 32.94 -24.90 0.96
C TRP A 237 31.76 -25.60 1.65
N ARG A 238 32.07 -26.50 2.57
CA ARG A 238 31.06 -27.27 3.32
C ARG A 238 30.27 -26.34 4.26
N GLY A 239 29.00 -26.13 3.95
CA GLY A 239 28.04 -25.42 4.79
C GLY A 239 27.24 -26.39 5.68
N LEU A 240 25.95 -26.54 5.39
CA LEU A 240 25.04 -27.41 6.13
C LEU A 240 25.14 -28.89 5.72
N VAL A 241 24.88 -29.78 6.69
CA VAL A 241 24.84 -31.23 6.48
C VAL A 241 23.46 -31.72 6.88
N PHE A 242 22.72 -32.30 5.92
CA PHE A 242 21.40 -32.87 6.17
C PHE A 242 21.52 -34.38 6.39
N SER A 243 21.27 -34.83 7.62
CA SER A 243 21.36 -36.25 8.00
C SER A 243 20.01 -36.97 8.03
N LYS A 244 18.90 -36.23 7.95
CA LYS A 244 17.54 -36.77 8.02
C LYS A 244 16.80 -36.55 6.70
N LEU A 245 16.41 -37.63 6.05
CA LEU A 245 15.50 -37.59 4.91
C LEU A 245 14.06 -37.76 5.41
N LYS A 246 13.20 -36.75 5.18
CA LYS A 246 11.75 -36.87 5.39
C LYS A 246 11.06 -37.00 4.03
N THR A 247 10.50 -38.17 3.76
CA THR A 247 9.65 -38.39 2.58
C THR A 247 8.25 -37.86 2.87
N TYR A 248 7.81 -36.84 2.14
CA TYR A 248 6.40 -36.48 2.11
C TYR A 248 5.72 -37.48 1.18
N LEU A 249 5.20 -38.57 1.73
CA LEU A 249 4.19 -39.36 1.04
C LEU A 249 2.98 -38.43 0.90
N ALA A 250 2.63 -38.10 -0.34
CA ALA A 250 1.31 -37.60 -0.64
C ALA A 250 0.34 -38.73 -0.26
N THR A 251 -0.21 -38.68 0.95
CA THR A 251 -1.46 -39.35 1.27
C THR A 251 -2.50 -38.76 0.34
N LEU A 252 -2.71 -39.43 -0.80
CA LEU A 252 -3.99 -39.45 -1.48
C LEU A 252 -4.96 -40.19 -0.56
N GLN A 253 -5.63 -39.44 0.32
CA GLN A 253 -6.96 -39.73 0.84
C GLN A 253 -7.75 -38.43 0.87
#